data_AF-A0A3B6NIR1-F1
#
_entry.id   AF-A0A3B6NIR1-F1
#
_cell.length_a   1.000
_cell.length_b   1.000
_cell.length_c   1.000
_cell.angle_alpha   90.00
_cell.angle_beta   90.00
_cell.angle_gamma   90.00
#
_symmetry.space_group_name_H-M   'P 1'
#
loop_
_entity.id
_entity.type
_entity.pdbx_description
1 polymer ?
#
loop_
_entity_poly.entity_id
_entity_poly.type
_entity_poly.pdbx_seq_one_letter_code
_entity_poly.pdbx_strand_id
1 'polypeptide(L)'
;MAFHQRSISLPSRPRVSETQVEQELHSLEASISSSNSISTMCDGLRSLASIYDGLEEIVCLPSHQVCSSQQRNMLDGEMEGSLELLDLCSAMKEIFAEMKAIIQELQVALRKGDEASTQAKIQSYTRLAKKAKNHLKKTAKKTSADCRMVMLLAKAREISVSLLESTLHLLSKQIEMPKQSLVSKAFHKKKSVVCKEEQLLGLECSIGDLESGAAHLFRKLVQSRVSLLNILSS
;
A
#
# COMPACT_ATOMS: atom_id res chain seq x y z
N MET A 1 -49.95 35.59 -9.81
CA MET A 1 -48.57 35.91 -9.39
C MET A 1 -47.76 34.63 -9.50
N ALA A 2 -46.86 34.54 -10.49
CA ALA A 2 -46.05 33.35 -10.72
C ALA A 2 -44.72 33.50 -9.97
N PHE A 3 -44.40 32.54 -9.09
CA PHE A 3 -43.14 32.51 -8.38
C PHE A 3 -42.07 31.85 -9.26
N HIS A 4 -41.06 32.62 -9.65
CA HIS A 4 -39.86 32.09 -10.31
C HIS A 4 -39.00 31.34 -9.28
N GLN A 5 -38.93 30.02 -9.41
CA GLN A 5 -38.02 29.17 -8.66
C GLN A 5 -36.61 29.36 -9.22
N ARG A 6 -35.74 30.06 -8.49
CA ARG A 6 -34.32 30.19 -8.84
C ARG A 6 -33.58 28.92 -8.42
N SER A 7 -33.03 28.20 -9.39
CA SER A 7 -32.17 27.05 -9.16
C SER A 7 -30.90 27.48 -8.41
N ILE A 8 -30.67 26.85 -7.27
CA ILE A 8 -29.44 26.97 -6.50
C ILE A 8 -28.39 26.04 -7.12
N SER A 9 -27.42 26.61 -7.85
CA SER A 9 -26.25 25.87 -8.30
C SER A 9 -25.34 25.58 -7.11
N LEU A 10 -25.17 24.30 -6.77
CA LEU A 10 -24.15 23.84 -5.83
C LEU A 10 -22.76 24.29 -6.32
N PRO A 11 -21.83 24.67 -5.43
CA PRO A 11 -20.47 24.99 -5.84
C PRO A 11 -19.85 23.78 -6.54
N SER A 12 -19.41 23.98 -7.78
CA SER A 12 -18.71 22.96 -8.56
C SER A 12 -17.43 22.56 -7.80
N ARG A 13 -17.29 21.27 -7.49
CA ARG A 13 -16.02 20.71 -7.01
C ARG A 13 -14.92 21.12 -7.99
N PRO A 14 -13.79 21.70 -7.55
CA PRO A 14 -12.68 22.00 -8.44
C PRO A 14 -12.30 20.72 -9.18
N ARG A 15 -12.26 20.75 -10.52
CA ARG A 15 -11.81 19.60 -11.30
C ARG A 15 -10.36 19.31 -10.92
N VAL A 16 -10.09 18.07 -10.53
CA VAL A 16 -8.72 17.60 -10.29
C VAL A 16 -7.93 17.73 -11.60
N SER A 17 -6.76 18.36 -11.55
CA SER A 17 -5.89 18.54 -12.72
C SER A 17 -4.73 17.54 -12.70
N GLU A 18 -4.23 17.20 -13.90
CA GLU A 18 -3.04 16.36 -14.07
C GLU A 18 -1.83 16.90 -13.30
N THR A 19 -1.66 18.22 -13.26
CA THR A 19 -0.57 18.90 -12.53
C THR A 19 -0.69 18.76 -11.01
N GLN A 20 -1.92 18.82 -10.48
CA GLN A 20 -2.16 18.64 -9.06
C GLN A 20 -1.80 17.21 -8.64
N VAL A 21 -2.29 16.21 -9.39
CA VAL A 21 -2.00 14.80 -9.14
C VAL A 21 -0.50 14.52 -9.23
N GLU A 22 0.20 15.10 -10.20
CA GLU A 22 1.65 14.94 -10.34
C GLU A 22 2.42 15.48 -9.12
N GLN A 23 1.98 16.62 -8.58
CA GLN A 23 2.56 17.22 -7.38
C GLN A 23 2.28 16.38 -6.14
N GLU A 24 1.06 15.86 -5.99
CA GLU A 24 0.70 14.94 -4.90
C GLU A 24 1.54 13.66 -4.94
N LEU A 25 1.74 13.08 -6.13
CA LEU A 25 2.63 11.92 -6.35
C LEU A 25 4.06 12.22 -5.92
N HIS A 26 4.64 13.35 -6.34
CA HIS A 26 5.99 13.74 -5.95
C HIS A 26 6.13 13.98 -4.44
N SER A 27 5.16 14.64 -3.82
CA SER A 27 5.17 14.88 -2.37
C SER A 27 5.10 13.57 -1.59
N LEU A 28 4.29 12.63 -2.07
CA LEU A 28 4.15 11.31 -1.47
C LEU A 28 5.44 10.49 -1.63
N GLU A 29 6.03 10.46 -2.82
CA GLU A 29 7.31 9.80 -3.09
C GLU A 29 8.43 10.31 -2.17
N ALA A 30 8.52 11.62 -2.00
CA ALA A 30 9.48 12.25 -1.09
C ALA A 30 9.23 11.88 0.38
N SER A 31 7.95 11.81 0.78
CA SER A 31 7.54 11.43 2.14
C SER A 31 7.86 9.96 2.44
N ILE A 32 7.66 9.07 1.47
CA ILE A 32 8.02 7.64 1.59
C ILE A 32 9.54 7.47 1.69
N SER A 33 10.29 8.19 0.85
CA SER A 33 11.75 8.08 0.79
C SER A 33 12.45 8.63 2.05
N SER A 34 11.87 9.64 2.70
CA SER A 34 12.46 10.33 3.85
C SER A 34 12.02 9.79 5.21
N SER A 35 10.94 9.01 5.28
CA SER A 35 10.38 8.50 6.53
C SER A 35 10.65 6.99 6.73
N ASN A 36 10.89 6.61 7.98
CA ASN A 36 11.02 5.21 8.40
C ASN A 36 9.89 4.80 9.37
N SER A 37 8.71 5.42 9.26
CA SER A 37 7.60 5.23 10.20
C SER A 37 6.43 4.47 9.56
N ILE A 38 5.86 3.51 10.29
CA ILE A 38 4.67 2.77 9.84
C ILE A 38 3.47 3.71 9.67
N SER A 39 3.29 4.67 10.57
CA SER A 39 2.22 5.68 10.45
C SER A 39 2.28 6.44 9.12
N THR A 40 3.47 6.88 8.69
CA THR A 40 3.66 7.51 7.38
C THR A 40 3.29 6.57 6.24
N MET A 41 3.53 5.26 6.38
CA MET A 41 3.12 4.29 5.37
C MET A 41 1.59 4.12 5.31
N CYS A 42 0.91 4.09 6.47
CA CYS A 42 -0.56 4.08 6.54
C CYS A 42 -1.15 5.32 5.86
N ASP A 43 -0.60 6.50 6.16
CA ASP A 43 -1.00 7.75 5.52
C ASP A 43 -0.70 7.73 4.01
N GLY A 44 0.42 7.13 3.61
CA GLY A 44 0.76 6.93 2.21
C GLY A 44 -0.26 6.07 1.45
N LEU A 45 -0.76 4.99 2.07
CA LEU A 45 -1.81 4.15 1.46
C LEU A 45 -3.11 4.92 1.29
N ARG A 46 -3.46 5.74 2.28
CA ARG A 46 -4.65 6.62 2.22
C ARG A 46 -4.49 7.67 1.12
N SER A 47 -3.33 8.31 1.03
CA SER A 47 -3.01 9.30 0.00
C SER A 47 -3.04 8.69 -1.40
N LEU A 48 -2.49 7.48 -1.59
CA LEU A 48 -2.58 6.77 -2.87
C LEU A 48 -4.03 6.52 -3.29
N ALA A 49 -4.90 6.09 -2.36
CA ALA A 49 -6.30 5.87 -2.69
C ALA A 49 -6.98 7.16 -3.20
N SER A 50 -6.73 8.31 -2.55
CA SER A 50 -7.21 9.62 -3.04
C SER A 50 -6.60 10.02 -4.39
N ILE A 51 -5.31 9.72 -4.61
CA ILE A 51 -4.65 9.98 -5.89
C ILE A 51 -5.31 9.15 -7.00
N TYR A 52 -5.62 7.87 -6.76
CA TYR A 52 -6.32 7.03 -7.73
C TYR A 52 -7.74 7.54 -8.01
N ASP A 53 -8.43 8.15 -7.04
CA ASP A 53 -9.69 8.85 -7.29
C ASP A 53 -9.51 10.05 -8.22
N GLY A 54 -8.47 10.85 -8.00
CA GLY A 54 -8.12 11.96 -8.89
C GLY A 54 -7.75 11.50 -10.31
N LEU A 55 -7.02 10.39 -10.42
CA LEU A 55 -6.66 9.78 -11.70
C LEU A 55 -7.89 9.24 -12.43
N GLU A 56 -8.83 8.63 -11.72
CA GLU A 56 -10.10 8.19 -12.29
C GLU A 56 -10.90 9.38 -12.85
N GLU A 57 -10.98 10.49 -12.12
CA GLU A 57 -11.64 11.71 -12.59
C GLU A 57 -11.00 12.25 -13.88
N ILE A 58 -9.66 12.23 -13.98
CA ILE A 58 -8.91 12.64 -15.18
C ILE A 58 -9.20 11.69 -16.34
N VAL A 59 -9.07 10.38 -16.10
CA VAL A 59 -9.32 9.32 -17.08
C VAL A 59 -10.71 9.46 -17.71
N CYS A 60 -11.73 9.79 -16.91
CA CYS A 60 -13.10 9.91 -17.37
C CYS A 60 -13.42 11.23 -18.11
N LEU A 61 -12.47 12.17 -18.26
CA LEU A 61 -12.74 13.42 -18.98
C LEU A 61 -12.98 13.15 -20.48
N PRO A 62 -13.90 13.90 -21.14
CA PRO A 62 -14.19 13.74 -22.56
C PRO A 62 -12.98 13.87 -23.48
N SER A 63 -11.95 14.61 -23.06
CA SER A 63 -10.68 14.75 -23.78
C SER A 63 -9.92 13.44 -23.97
N HIS A 64 -10.19 12.42 -23.15
CA HIS A 64 -9.52 11.11 -23.22
C HIS A 64 -10.42 10.01 -23.82
N GLN A 65 -11.67 10.32 -24.20
CA GLN A 65 -12.59 9.36 -24.83
C GLN A 65 -12.19 9.01 -26.28
N VAL A 66 -11.41 9.85 -26.95
CA VAL A 66 -10.87 9.56 -28.28
C VAL A 66 -9.39 9.23 -28.17
N CYS A 67 -9.07 7.94 -28.01
CA CYS A 67 -7.69 7.46 -27.93
C CYS A 67 -7.14 7.11 -29.31
N SER A 68 -5.95 7.65 -29.64
CA SER A 68 -5.17 7.17 -30.78
C SER A 68 -4.72 5.72 -30.58
N SER A 69 -4.40 5.01 -31.68
CA SER A 69 -3.86 3.62 -31.61
C SER A 69 -2.63 3.51 -30.71
N GLN A 70 -1.72 4.50 -30.76
CA GLN A 70 -0.54 4.53 -29.91
C GLN A 70 -0.89 4.67 -28.42
N GLN A 71 -1.87 5.52 -28.08
CA GLN A 71 -2.34 5.67 -26.69
C GLN A 71 -3.00 4.40 -26.16
N ARG A 72 -3.78 3.69 -26.98
CA ARG A 72 -4.38 2.41 -26.58
C ARG A 72 -3.30 1.37 -26.23
N ASN A 73 -2.28 1.22 -27.09
CA ASN A 73 -1.17 0.29 -26.81
C ASN A 73 -0.41 0.64 -25.53
N MET A 74 -0.18 1.94 -25.26
CA MET A 74 0.45 2.38 -24.01
C MET A 74 -0.44 2.07 -22.80
N LEU A 75 -1.75 2.26 -22.94
CA LEU A 75 -2.72 1.99 -21.88
C LEU A 75 -2.85 0.50 -21.60
N ASP A 76 -2.85 -0.36 -22.62
CA ASP A 76 -2.82 -1.82 -22.47
C ASP A 76 -1.60 -2.28 -21.67
N GLY A 77 -0.42 -1.70 -21.96
CA GLY A 77 0.79 -1.97 -21.18
C GLY A 77 0.69 -1.51 -19.73
N GLU A 78 0.08 -0.35 -19.48
CA GLU A 78 -0.20 0.15 -18.12
C GLU A 78 -1.20 -0.74 -17.38
N MET A 79 -2.21 -1.25 -18.09
CA MET A 79 -3.17 -2.20 -17.55
C MET A 79 -2.49 -3.50 -17.12
N GLU A 80 -1.51 -4.02 -17.85
CA GLU A 80 -0.77 -5.20 -17.38
C GLU A 80 -0.03 -4.91 -16.06
N GLY A 81 0.68 -3.78 -15.97
CA GLY A 81 1.35 -3.38 -14.71
C GLY A 81 0.37 -3.13 -13.56
N SER A 82 -0.81 -2.59 -13.84
CA SER A 82 -1.88 -2.43 -12.85
C SER A 82 -2.38 -3.78 -12.31
N LEU A 83 -2.38 -4.83 -13.14
CA LEU A 83 -2.76 -6.17 -12.71
C LEU A 83 -1.73 -6.75 -11.74
N GLU A 84 -0.43 -6.60 -12.05
CA GLU A 84 0.66 -6.99 -11.15
C GLU A 84 0.53 -6.28 -9.78
N LEU A 85 0.16 -4.99 -9.77
CA LEU A 85 -0.06 -4.26 -8.53
C LEU A 85 -1.31 -4.73 -7.76
N LEU A 86 -2.37 -5.18 -8.45
CA LEU A 86 -3.54 -5.77 -7.79
C LEU A 86 -3.20 -7.08 -7.08
N ASP A 87 -2.49 -7.97 -7.76
CA ASP A 87 -2.01 -9.24 -7.19
C ASP A 87 -1.14 -8.97 -5.96
N LEU A 88 -0.28 -7.96 -6.07
CA LEU A 88 0.53 -7.49 -4.97
C LEU A 88 -0.32 -6.97 -3.80
N CYS A 89 -1.30 -6.10 -4.03
CA CYS A 89 -2.17 -5.59 -2.97
C CYS A 89 -2.95 -6.72 -2.29
N SER A 90 -3.40 -7.72 -3.04
CA SER A 90 -4.08 -8.90 -2.49
C SER A 90 -3.13 -9.70 -1.58
N ALA A 91 -1.93 -10.00 -2.05
CA ALA A 91 -0.91 -10.69 -1.26
C ALA A 91 -0.53 -9.92 0.01
N MET A 92 -0.37 -8.59 -0.09
CA MET A 92 -0.05 -7.74 1.07
C MET A 92 -1.16 -7.76 2.12
N LYS A 93 -2.44 -7.70 1.69
CA LYS A 93 -3.58 -7.81 2.60
C LYS A 93 -3.54 -9.12 3.39
N GLU A 94 -3.29 -10.24 2.72
CA GLU A 94 -3.18 -11.56 3.37
C GLU A 94 -1.99 -11.63 4.33
N ILE A 95 -0.84 -11.09 3.94
CA ILE A 95 0.35 -11.03 4.80
C ILE A 95 0.09 -10.18 6.05
N PHE A 96 -0.58 -9.04 5.92
CA PHE A 96 -0.92 -8.19 7.06
C PHE A 96 -1.92 -8.87 8.00
N ALA A 97 -2.93 -9.56 7.45
CA ALA A 97 -3.87 -10.34 8.25
C ALA A 97 -3.16 -11.46 9.04
N GLU A 98 -2.22 -12.18 8.41
CA GLU A 98 -1.43 -13.22 9.07
C GLU A 98 -0.48 -12.64 10.13
N MET A 99 0.21 -11.53 9.85
CA MET A 99 1.05 -10.82 10.83
C MET A 99 0.25 -10.39 12.05
N LYS A 100 -0.94 -9.82 11.84
CA LYS A 100 -1.86 -9.40 12.89
C LYS A 100 -2.30 -10.58 13.76
N ALA A 101 -2.69 -11.69 13.14
CA ALA A 101 -3.04 -12.92 13.88
C ALA A 101 -1.89 -13.42 14.75
N ILE A 102 -0.66 -13.43 14.23
CA ILE A 102 0.53 -13.84 15.00
C ILE A 102 0.76 -12.90 16.19
N ILE A 103 0.55 -11.59 16.03
CA ILE A 103 0.68 -10.61 17.12
C ILE A 103 -0.37 -10.85 18.20
N GLN A 104 -1.62 -11.11 17.83
CA GLN A 104 -2.68 -11.43 18.79
C GLN A 104 -2.35 -12.69 19.58
N GLU A 105 -1.86 -13.75 18.90
CA GLU A 105 -1.42 -14.97 19.56
C GLU A 105 -0.20 -14.75 20.47
N LEU A 106 0.73 -13.89 20.06
CA LEU A 106 1.89 -13.50 20.85
C LEU A 106 1.49 -12.76 22.13
N GLN A 107 0.53 -11.82 22.05
CA GLN A 107 -0.03 -11.14 23.22
C GLN A 107 -0.66 -12.15 24.19
N VAL A 108 -1.42 -13.13 23.69
CA VAL A 108 -2.03 -14.18 24.53
C VAL A 108 -0.95 -15.04 25.21
N ALA A 109 0.11 -15.42 24.49
CA ALA A 109 1.21 -16.19 25.06
C ALA A 109 1.94 -15.42 26.18
N LEU A 110 2.16 -14.13 25.98
CA LEU A 110 2.76 -13.23 26.98
C LEU A 110 1.91 -13.10 28.24
N ARG A 111 0.59 -12.90 28.10
CA ARG A 111 -0.34 -12.83 29.26
C ARG A 111 -0.36 -14.12 30.08
N LYS A 112 -0.19 -15.27 29.43
CA LYS A 112 -0.13 -16.59 30.08
C LYS A 112 1.23 -16.90 30.70
N GLY A 113 2.27 -16.11 30.40
CA GLY A 113 3.64 -16.42 30.80
C GLY A 113 4.22 -17.67 30.11
N ASP A 114 3.67 -18.05 28.95
CA ASP A 114 4.14 -19.20 28.19
C ASP A 114 5.33 -18.79 27.30
N GLU A 115 6.54 -18.93 27.85
CA GLU A 115 7.80 -18.58 27.18
C GLU A 115 8.03 -19.39 25.90
N ALA A 116 7.63 -20.67 25.88
CA ALA A 116 7.82 -21.53 24.72
C ALA A 116 6.91 -21.09 23.56
N SER A 117 5.64 -20.83 23.85
CA SER A 117 4.69 -20.28 22.86
C SER A 117 5.11 -18.88 22.40
N THR A 118 5.52 -18.01 23.32
CA THR A 118 6.01 -16.65 23.00
C THR A 118 7.16 -16.72 22.00
N GLN A 119 8.17 -17.54 22.28
CA GLN A 119 9.31 -17.76 21.41
C GLN A 119 8.90 -18.33 20.04
N ALA A 120 7.96 -19.27 20.00
CA ALA A 120 7.45 -19.84 18.76
C ALA A 120 6.73 -18.80 17.89
N LYS A 121 5.90 -17.93 18.48
CA LYS A 121 5.18 -16.88 17.75
C LYS A 121 6.12 -15.79 17.22
N ILE A 122 7.15 -15.41 17.97
CA ILE A 122 8.20 -14.50 17.47
C ILE A 122 8.92 -15.10 16.24
N GLN A 123 9.22 -16.39 16.26
CA GLN A 123 9.83 -17.08 15.12
C GLN A 123 8.90 -17.13 13.90
N SER A 124 7.61 -17.42 14.10
CA SER A 124 6.60 -17.39 13.04
C SER A 124 6.51 -16.01 12.39
N TYR A 125 6.43 -14.94 13.18
CA TYR A 125 6.41 -13.57 12.66
C TYR A 125 7.67 -13.27 11.84
N THR A 126 8.85 -13.58 12.39
CA THR A 126 10.14 -13.36 11.72
C THR A 126 10.21 -14.11 10.38
N ARG A 127 9.72 -15.35 10.34
CA ARG A 127 9.70 -16.18 9.13
C ARG A 127 8.76 -15.60 8.08
N LEU A 128 7.55 -15.20 8.49
CA LEU A 128 6.56 -14.58 7.63
C LEU A 128 7.10 -13.29 7.02
N ALA A 129 7.63 -12.37 7.84
CA ALA A 129 8.19 -11.12 7.38
C ALA A 129 9.34 -11.31 6.37
N LYS A 130 10.23 -12.30 6.60
CA LYS A 130 11.29 -12.65 5.65
C LYS A 130 10.75 -13.23 4.34
N LYS A 131 9.76 -14.12 4.40
CA LYS A 131 9.11 -14.69 3.22
C LYS A 131 8.45 -13.61 2.38
N ALA A 132 7.69 -12.73 3.03
CA ALA A 132 6.99 -11.61 2.41
C ALA A 132 7.96 -10.67 1.68
N LYS A 133 9.08 -10.30 2.30
CA LYS A 133 10.12 -9.46 1.67
C LYS A 133 10.72 -10.08 0.40
N ASN A 134 10.88 -11.40 0.36
CA ASN A 134 11.44 -12.08 -0.82
C ASN A 134 10.45 -12.14 -1.99
N HIS A 135 9.15 -12.17 -1.71
CA HIS A 135 8.12 -12.15 -2.76
C HIS A 135 8.07 -10.83 -3.54
N LEU A 136 8.56 -9.72 -2.97
CA LEU A 136 8.46 -8.39 -3.55
C LEU A 136 9.55 -8.01 -4.56
N LYS A 137 10.71 -8.67 -4.56
CA LYS A 137 11.90 -8.23 -5.32
C LYS A 137 11.82 -8.40 -6.84
N LYS A 138 10.63 -8.54 -7.42
CA LYS A 138 10.45 -9.08 -8.77
C LYS A 138 9.60 -8.20 -9.68
N THR A 139 9.83 -6.88 -9.70
CA THR A 139 9.18 -6.01 -10.70
C THR A 139 9.91 -4.69 -10.84
N ALA A 140 10.53 -4.46 -12.00
CA ALA A 140 10.82 -3.12 -12.51
C ALA A 140 10.96 -3.19 -14.04
N LYS A 141 9.90 -2.85 -14.76
CA LYS A 141 9.98 -2.51 -16.17
C LYS A 141 9.62 -1.04 -16.31
N LYS A 142 10.61 -0.22 -16.62
CA LYS A 142 10.44 1.22 -16.79
C LYS A 142 9.90 1.45 -18.20
N THR A 143 8.67 1.94 -18.32
CA THR A 143 8.07 2.27 -19.61
C THR A 143 8.10 3.78 -19.79
N SER A 144 8.83 4.24 -20.80
CA SER A 144 8.78 5.62 -21.27
C SER A 144 7.49 5.78 -22.09
N ALA A 145 6.54 6.57 -21.59
CA ALA A 145 5.26 6.83 -22.27
C ALA A 145 5.16 8.30 -22.69
N ASP A 146 4.67 8.56 -23.92
CA ASP A 146 4.42 9.91 -24.46
C ASP A 146 3.03 10.46 -24.07
N CYS A 147 2.21 9.68 -23.36
CA CYS A 147 0.89 10.10 -22.89
C CYS A 147 0.94 10.45 -21.41
N ARG A 148 0.62 11.70 -21.06
CA ARG A 148 0.66 12.22 -19.69
C ARG A 148 -0.20 11.41 -18.71
N MET A 149 -1.42 11.05 -19.10
CA MET A 149 -2.29 10.18 -18.30
C MET A 149 -1.63 8.83 -17.98
N VAL A 150 -1.04 8.17 -18.99
CA VAL A 150 -0.32 6.89 -18.80
C VAL A 150 0.90 7.08 -17.90
N MET A 151 1.65 8.18 -18.05
CA MET A 151 2.78 8.49 -17.18
C MET A 151 2.35 8.65 -15.72
N LEU A 152 1.23 9.32 -15.45
CA LEU A 152 0.73 9.52 -14.10
C LEU A 152 0.26 8.20 -13.47
N LEU A 153 -0.45 7.36 -14.23
CA LEU A 153 -0.85 6.01 -13.79
C LEU A 153 0.39 5.15 -13.48
N ALA A 154 1.37 5.11 -14.39
CA ALA A 154 2.61 4.37 -14.22
C ALA A 154 3.37 4.82 -12.96
N LYS A 155 3.47 6.12 -12.74
CA LYS A 155 4.14 6.70 -11.57
C LYS A 155 3.38 6.39 -10.27
N ALA A 156 2.05 6.48 -10.27
CA ALA A 156 1.23 6.08 -9.14
C ALA A 156 1.44 4.59 -8.80
N ARG A 157 1.54 3.73 -9.82
CA ARG A 157 1.87 2.31 -9.64
C ARG A 157 3.26 2.13 -9.02
N GLU A 158 4.30 2.78 -9.55
CA GLU A 158 5.68 2.68 -9.03
C GLU A 158 5.78 3.13 -7.57
N ILE A 159 5.11 4.23 -7.20
CA ILE A 159 5.03 4.70 -5.82
C ILE A 159 4.27 3.72 -4.94
N SER A 160 3.18 3.12 -5.45
CA SER A 160 2.41 2.09 -4.72
C SER A 160 3.27 0.88 -4.39
N VAL A 161 4.03 0.37 -5.37
CA VAL A 161 4.97 -0.75 -5.15
C VAL A 161 6.01 -0.38 -4.11
N SER A 162 6.66 0.78 -4.26
CA SER A 162 7.70 1.27 -3.35
C SER A 162 7.19 1.44 -1.92
N LEU A 163 5.95 1.91 -1.76
CA LEU A 163 5.28 2.06 -0.46
C LEU A 163 5.05 0.70 0.21
N LEU A 164 4.52 -0.28 -0.54
CA LEU A 164 4.25 -1.63 -0.01
C LEU A 164 5.56 -2.35 0.37
N GLU A 165 6.61 -2.21 -0.45
CA GLU A 165 7.95 -2.68 -0.15
C GLU A 165 8.53 -2.07 1.13
N SER A 166 8.44 -0.75 1.26
CA SER A 166 8.93 -0.02 2.43
C SER A 166 8.16 -0.42 3.68
N THR A 167 6.84 -0.57 3.57
CA THR A 167 5.97 -1.03 4.65
C THR A 167 6.41 -2.39 5.19
N LEU A 168 6.59 -3.39 4.32
CA LEU A 168 7.08 -4.69 4.75
C LEU A 168 8.49 -4.64 5.32
N HIS A 169 9.35 -3.78 4.76
CA HIS A 169 10.69 -3.60 5.29
C HIS A 169 10.65 -3.08 6.75
N LEU A 170 9.78 -2.12 7.05
CA LEU A 170 9.60 -1.60 8.40
C LEU A 170 9.00 -2.66 9.34
N LEU A 171 7.95 -3.35 8.92
CA LEU A 171 7.31 -4.40 9.73
C LEU A 171 8.26 -5.56 10.06
N SER A 172 9.19 -5.87 9.15
CA SER A 172 10.20 -6.92 9.38
C SER A 172 11.16 -6.62 10.53
N LYS A 173 11.30 -5.35 10.92
CA LYS A 173 12.18 -4.90 12.01
C LYS A 173 11.47 -4.75 13.35
N GLN A 174 10.14 -4.86 13.39
CA GLN A 174 9.36 -4.57 14.60
C GLN A 174 9.46 -5.67 15.66
N ILE A 175 9.63 -6.92 15.23
CA ILE A 175 9.76 -8.07 16.11
C ILE A 175 11.02 -8.83 15.70
N GLU A 176 12.16 -8.42 16.24
CA GLU A 176 13.44 -9.09 16.01
C GLU A 176 13.90 -9.90 17.23
N MET A 177 14.40 -11.10 16.95
CA MET A 177 15.14 -11.90 17.92
C MET A 177 16.53 -11.30 18.20
N PRO A 178 17.05 -11.39 19.44
CA PRO A 178 18.48 -11.19 19.66
C PRO A 178 19.27 -12.21 18.83
N LYS A 179 20.29 -11.72 18.09
CA LYS A 179 21.18 -12.58 17.30
C LYS A 179 21.79 -13.66 18.19
N GLN A 180 21.42 -14.92 17.96
CA GLN A 180 22.11 -16.05 18.58
C GLN A 180 23.44 -16.25 17.84
N SER A 181 24.54 -15.74 18.40
CA SER A 181 25.88 -16.11 17.92
C SER A 181 26.17 -17.55 18.38
N LEU A 182 26.75 -18.37 17.49
CA LEU A 182 27.07 -19.78 17.76
C LEU A 182 28.02 -20.01 18.96
N VAL A 183 28.66 -18.95 19.46
CA VAL A 183 29.61 -18.98 20.58
C VAL A 183 28.94 -18.74 21.95
N SER A 184 27.64 -18.45 22.00
CA SER A 184 26.96 -17.98 23.23
C SER A 184 26.08 -19.01 23.96
N LYS A 185 26.27 -20.32 23.71
CA LYS A 185 25.54 -21.39 24.44
C LYS A 185 25.89 -21.51 25.93
N ALA A 186 26.91 -20.81 26.43
CA ALA A 186 27.37 -20.92 27.83
C ALA A 186 26.88 -19.80 28.77
N PHE A 187 26.26 -18.73 28.27
CA PHE A 187 25.80 -17.61 29.10
C PHE A 187 24.42 -17.10 28.66
N HIS A 188 23.39 -17.92 28.77
CA HIS A 188 22.01 -17.42 28.69
C HIS A 188 21.62 -16.71 29.98
N LYS A 189 22.20 -15.51 30.22
CA LYS A 189 21.58 -14.53 31.11
C LYS A 189 20.44 -13.89 30.33
N LYS A 190 19.29 -14.57 30.38
CA LYS A 190 17.91 -14.11 30.16
C LYS A 190 17.79 -12.67 29.62
N LYS A 191 18.14 -12.45 28.35
CA LYS A 191 17.72 -11.25 27.62
C LYS A 191 16.34 -11.57 27.04
N SER A 192 15.36 -11.63 27.93
CA SER A 192 13.94 -11.67 27.58
C SER A 192 13.71 -10.57 26.58
N VAL A 193 13.27 -10.91 25.37
CA VAL A 193 12.65 -9.96 24.45
C VAL A 193 11.38 -9.53 25.17
N VAL A 194 11.46 -8.45 25.95
CA VAL A 194 10.28 -7.80 26.50
C VAL A 194 9.76 -6.92 25.37
N CYS A 195 9.11 -7.52 24.37
CA CYS A 195 8.07 -6.81 23.64
C CYS A 195 7.00 -6.50 24.69
N LYS A 196 6.90 -5.23 25.11
CA LYS A 196 5.85 -4.83 26.05
C LYS A 196 4.51 -5.01 25.36
N GLU A 197 3.51 -5.50 26.09
CA GLU A 197 2.17 -5.73 25.55
C GLU A 197 1.59 -4.48 24.87
N GLU A 198 1.82 -3.30 25.45
CA GLU A 198 1.42 -1.99 24.88
C GLU A 198 2.03 -1.73 23.49
N GLN A 199 3.28 -2.13 23.27
CA GLN A 199 3.94 -1.97 21.96
C GLN A 199 3.35 -2.92 20.93
N LEU A 200 2.98 -4.14 21.35
CA LEU A 200 2.31 -5.10 20.48
C LEU A 200 0.90 -4.65 20.11
N LEU A 201 0.16 -4.02 21.02
CA LEU A 201 -1.14 -3.43 20.73
C LEU A 201 -1.02 -2.29 19.69
N GLY A 202 -0.06 -1.39 19.87
CA GLY A 202 0.19 -0.32 18.89
C GLY A 202 0.58 -0.85 17.50
N LEU A 203 1.38 -1.91 17.48
CA LEU A 203 1.77 -2.59 16.24
C LEU A 203 0.60 -3.31 15.58
N GLU A 204 -0.26 -3.99 16.35
CA GLU A 204 -1.48 -4.64 15.87
C GLU A 204 -2.42 -3.63 15.20
N CYS A 205 -2.68 -2.49 15.86
CA CYS A 205 -3.48 -1.40 15.29
C CYS A 205 -2.88 -0.91 13.97
N SER A 206 -1.57 -0.65 13.97
CA SER A 206 -0.87 -0.17 12.77
C SER A 206 -0.97 -1.17 11.61
N ILE A 207 -0.82 -2.47 11.87
CA ILE A 207 -0.98 -3.51 10.85
C ILE A 207 -2.44 -3.60 10.38
N GLY A 208 -3.42 -3.42 11.26
CA GLY A 208 -4.83 -3.33 10.89
C GLY A 208 -5.13 -2.14 9.96
N ASP A 209 -4.50 -1.00 10.19
CA ASP A 209 -4.60 0.17 9.31
C ASP A 209 -3.95 -0.11 7.94
N LEU A 210 -2.79 -0.77 7.92
CA LEU A 210 -2.12 -1.19 6.68
C LEU A 210 -2.94 -2.21 5.89
N GLU A 211 -3.53 -3.20 6.57
CA GLU A 211 -4.45 -4.19 5.98
C GLU A 211 -5.64 -3.49 5.30
N SER A 212 -6.27 -2.57 6.04
CA SER A 212 -7.41 -1.79 5.54
C SER A 212 -7.01 -0.88 4.38
N GLY A 213 -5.84 -0.24 4.47
CA GLY A 213 -5.27 0.62 3.43
C GLY A 213 -4.97 -0.15 2.14
N ALA A 214 -4.33 -1.32 2.24
CA ALA A 214 -4.06 -2.18 1.08
C ALA A 214 -5.35 -2.68 0.43
N ALA A 215 -6.36 -3.06 1.23
CA ALA A 215 -7.67 -3.43 0.72
C ALA A 215 -8.39 -2.25 0.05
N HIS A 216 -8.22 -1.04 0.57
CA HIS A 216 -8.80 0.16 -0.03
C HIS A 216 -8.14 0.50 -1.37
N LEU A 217 -6.81 0.48 -1.42
CA LEU A 217 -6.03 0.68 -2.63
C LEU A 217 -6.40 -0.36 -3.71
N PHE A 218 -6.54 -1.63 -3.34
CA PHE A 218 -7.01 -2.69 -4.24
C PHE A 218 -8.35 -2.32 -4.90
N ARG A 219 -9.33 -1.83 -4.13
CA ARG A 219 -10.64 -1.42 -4.68
C ARG A 219 -10.50 -0.26 -5.66
N LYS A 220 -9.64 0.72 -5.35
CA LYS A 220 -9.38 1.87 -6.24
C LYS A 220 -8.68 1.46 -7.53
N LEU A 221 -7.75 0.51 -7.46
CA LEU A 221 -7.11 -0.06 -8.65
C LEU A 221 -8.11 -0.81 -9.54
N VAL A 222 -9.00 -1.63 -8.95
CA VAL A 222 -10.08 -2.29 -9.72
C VAL A 222 -10.96 -1.25 -10.42
N GLN A 223 -11.37 -0.21 -9.70
CA GLN A 223 -12.19 0.87 -10.24
C GLN A 223 -11.48 1.60 -11.40
N SER A 224 -10.21 1.99 -11.21
CA SER A 224 -9.39 2.62 -12.24
C SER A 224 -9.29 1.74 -13.50
N ARG A 225 -9.06 0.43 -13.36
CA ARG A 225 -9.03 -0.51 -14.50
C ARG A 225 -10.34 -0.58 -15.26
N VAL A 226 -11.48 -0.60 -14.55
CA VAL A 226 -12.80 -0.61 -15.20
C VAL A 226 -12.98 0.64 -16.04
N SER A 227 -12.60 1.81 -15.53
CA SER A 227 -12.66 3.08 -16.26
C SER A 227 -11.74 3.07 -17.50
N LEU A 228 -10.53 2.51 -17.39
CA LEU A 228 -9.62 2.35 -18.52
C LEU A 228 -10.16 1.38 -19.59
N LEU A 229 -10.74 0.25 -19.19
CA LEU A 229 -11.37 -0.71 -20.11
C LEU A 229 -12.52 -0.08 -20.89
N ASN A 230 -13.33 0.74 -20.23
CA ASN A 230 -14.44 1.43 -20.89
C ASN A 230 -13.94 2.34 -22.03
N ILE A 231 -12.83 3.05 -21.82
CA ILE A 231 -12.19 3.89 -22.85
C ILE A 231 -11.63 3.06 -23.99
N LEU A 232 -10.99 1.92 -23.69
CA LEU A 232 -10.44 1.03 -24.72
C LEU A 232 -11.53 0.36 -25.56
N SER A 233 -12.73 0.17 -25.00
CA SER A 233 -13.89 -0.42 -25.67
C SER A 233 -14.77 0.57 -26.45
N SER A 234 -14.53 1.88 -26.28
CA SER A 234 -15.27 2.97 -26.94
C SER A 234 -14.69 3.30 -28.31
#